data_AF-A0AAW2UM75-F1
#
_entry.id   AF-A0AAW2UM75-F1
#
_cell.length_a   1.000
_cell.length_b   1.000
_cell.length_c   1.000
_cell.angle_alpha   90.00
_cell.angle_beta   90.00
_cell.angle_gamma   90.00
#
_symmetry.space_group_name_H-M   'P 1'
#
loop_
_entity.id
_entity.type
_entity.pdbx_description
1 polymer ?
#
loop_
_entity_poly.entity_id
_entity_poly.type
_entity_poly.pdbx_seq_one_letter_code
_entity_poly.pdbx_strand_id
1 'polypeptide(L)'
;IGVMIMVHGDDKGLVLPPKLASIQVIVIPVPYKDADTKGIFDACAATVKSLNESGIRAEADFRDNYSPGWKYSHWEMKGVPLRIEIGPKDYANNQVRAVRRDNSAKHDIPMADLVERVQDMLNDIQQSLFDVAKQKRDACIKVVHTWEEFVEALGQKKMILAPWCDEEAVEKDVKARTKGDMGAAKSLCSPFDQPELSEGKQECVS
;
A
#
# COMPACT_ATOMS: atom_id res chain seq x y z
N ILE A 1 -7.16 11.18 -0.80
CA ILE A 1 -7.71 9.80 -0.84
C ILE A 1 -7.44 9.13 -2.20
N GLY A 2 -7.84 9.72 -3.34
CA GLY A 2 -7.62 9.12 -4.67
C GLY A 2 -6.17 8.73 -4.99
N VAL A 3 -5.19 9.59 -4.68
CA VAL A 3 -3.76 9.28 -4.89
C VAL A 3 -3.32 8.02 -4.12
N MET A 4 -3.70 7.90 -2.84
CA MET A 4 -3.38 6.71 -2.03
C MET A 4 -3.95 5.43 -2.65
N ILE A 5 -5.19 5.48 -3.15
CA ILE A 5 -5.83 4.33 -3.81
C ILE A 5 -5.04 3.93 -5.06
N MET A 6 -4.66 4.91 -5.91
CA MET A 6 -3.90 4.64 -7.13
C MET A 6 -2.46 4.14 -6.85
N VAL A 7 -1.85 4.58 -5.76
CA VAL A 7 -0.46 4.22 -5.41
C VAL A 7 -0.36 2.81 -4.85
N HIS A 8 -1.30 2.40 -4.00
CA HIS A 8 -1.22 1.12 -3.28
C HIS A 8 -2.12 0.02 -3.84
N GLY A 9 -3.19 0.36 -4.58
CA GLY A 9 -4.11 -0.63 -5.15
C GLY A 9 -3.44 -1.64 -6.07
N ASP A 10 -4.00 -2.84 -6.13
CA ASP A 10 -3.54 -3.94 -6.99
C ASP A 10 -4.71 -4.62 -7.70
N ASP A 11 -4.44 -5.69 -8.44
CA ASP A 11 -5.44 -6.46 -9.19
C ASP A 11 -6.50 -7.13 -8.29
N LYS A 12 -6.22 -7.30 -6.99
CA LYS A 12 -7.16 -7.85 -6.01
C LYS A 12 -8.06 -6.78 -5.40
N GLY A 13 -7.74 -5.50 -5.57
CA GLY A 13 -8.55 -4.35 -5.15
C GLY A 13 -7.77 -3.36 -4.30
N LEU A 14 -8.43 -2.82 -3.27
CA LEU A 14 -7.82 -1.81 -2.42
C LEU A 14 -6.71 -2.41 -1.56
N VAL A 15 -5.68 -1.60 -1.27
CA VAL A 15 -4.67 -1.87 -0.25
C VAL A 15 -4.57 -0.61 0.60
N LEU A 16 -5.10 -0.68 1.81
CA LEU A 16 -5.19 0.50 2.69
C LEU A 16 -4.03 0.50 3.68
N PRO A 17 -3.35 1.65 3.86
CA PRO A 17 -2.41 1.81 4.97
C PRO A 17 -3.13 1.63 6.32
N PRO A 18 -2.58 0.86 7.28
CA PRO A 18 -3.19 0.59 8.57
C PRO A 18 -3.65 1.81 9.35
N LYS A 19 -2.96 2.95 9.22
CA LYS A 19 -3.35 4.20 9.90
C LYS A 19 -4.66 4.80 9.38
N LEU A 20 -5.06 4.47 8.15
CA LEU A 20 -6.26 5.02 7.48
C LEU A 20 -7.38 3.99 7.29
N ALA A 21 -7.08 2.70 7.39
CA ALA A 21 -8.07 1.65 7.21
C ALA A 21 -9.14 1.68 8.33
N SER A 22 -10.43 1.75 7.98
CA SER A 22 -11.52 1.72 8.97
C SER A 22 -11.49 0.44 9.80
N ILE A 23 -11.22 -0.69 9.15
CA ILE A 23 -10.96 -1.99 9.78
C ILE A 23 -9.50 -2.33 9.48
N GLN A 24 -8.70 -2.51 10.52
CA GLN A 24 -7.29 -2.88 10.41
C GLN A 24 -7.12 -4.40 10.35
N VAL A 25 -7.91 -5.11 11.14
CA VAL A 25 -7.85 -6.57 11.27
C VAL A 25 -9.23 -7.17 11.09
N ILE A 26 -9.35 -8.16 10.20
CA ILE A 26 -10.57 -8.97 10.07
C ILE A 26 -10.30 -10.40 10.54
N VAL A 27 -11.09 -10.88 11.49
CA VAL A 27 -11.00 -12.24 12.02
C VAL A 27 -12.04 -13.12 11.34
N ILE A 28 -11.61 -14.24 10.77
CA ILE A 28 -12.47 -15.14 9.99
C ILE A 28 -12.36 -16.55 10.57
N PRO A 29 -13.47 -17.11 11.11
CA PRO A 29 -13.50 -18.50 11.53
C PRO A 29 -13.45 -19.40 10.29
N VAL A 30 -12.66 -20.47 10.39
CA VAL A 30 -12.55 -21.51 9.36
C VAL A 30 -13.06 -22.83 9.94
N PRO A 31 -14.39 -22.96 10.14
CA PRO A 31 -14.95 -24.16 10.74
C PRO A 31 -14.81 -25.37 9.80
N TYR A 32 -14.58 -26.54 10.37
CA TYR A 32 -14.54 -27.81 9.66
C TYR A 32 -15.59 -28.76 10.24
N LYS A 33 -16.13 -29.68 9.42
CA LYS A 33 -17.04 -30.72 9.90
C LYS A 33 -16.28 -31.57 10.93
N ASP A 34 -16.87 -31.80 12.10
CA ASP A 34 -16.29 -32.56 13.24
C ASP A 34 -15.34 -31.78 14.18
N ALA A 35 -15.20 -30.46 14.02
CA ALA A 35 -14.44 -29.63 14.95
C ALA A 35 -15.34 -28.91 15.98
N ASP A 36 -14.76 -28.44 17.09
CA ASP A 36 -15.44 -27.56 18.06
C ASP A 36 -15.69 -26.17 17.45
N THR A 37 -16.76 -26.09 16.67
CA THR A 37 -17.22 -24.85 16.03
C THR A 37 -17.51 -23.77 17.05
N LYS A 38 -18.04 -24.12 18.23
CA LYS A 38 -18.35 -23.12 19.25
C LYS A 38 -17.06 -22.54 19.84
N GLY A 39 -16.10 -23.39 20.19
CA GLY A 39 -14.79 -22.97 20.68
C GLY A 39 -14.03 -22.08 19.69
N ILE A 40 -14.10 -22.37 18.39
CA ILE A 40 -13.50 -21.52 17.34
C ILE A 40 -14.15 -20.14 17.29
N PHE A 41 -15.47 -20.05 17.36
CA PHE A 41 -16.17 -18.77 17.32
C PHE A 41 -15.91 -17.94 18.59
N ASP A 42 -15.87 -18.59 19.75
CA ASP A 42 -15.52 -17.96 21.03
C ASP A 42 -14.07 -17.44 21.00
N ALA A 43 -13.13 -18.20 20.43
CA ALA A 43 -11.75 -17.78 20.23
C ALA A 43 -11.62 -16.57 19.28
N CYS A 44 -12.39 -16.55 18.18
CA CYS A 44 -12.48 -15.39 17.29
C CYS A 44 -12.99 -14.15 18.03
N ALA A 45 -14.06 -14.28 18.82
CA ALA A 45 -14.61 -13.17 19.59
C ALA A 45 -13.60 -12.66 20.64
N ALA A 46 -12.90 -13.57 21.33
CA ALA A 46 -11.84 -13.22 22.27
C ALA A 46 -10.68 -12.50 21.59
N THR A 47 -10.24 -12.97 20.42
CA THR A 47 -9.20 -12.32 19.60
C THR A 47 -9.58 -10.88 19.27
N VAL A 48 -10.79 -10.67 18.74
CA VAL A 48 -11.29 -9.33 18.40
C VAL A 48 -11.34 -8.43 19.63
N LYS A 49 -11.80 -8.96 20.77
CA LYS A 49 -11.88 -8.21 22.02
C LYS A 49 -10.48 -7.75 22.48
N SER A 50 -9.51 -8.66 22.55
CA SER A 50 -8.14 -8.33 22.96
C SER A 50 -7.49 -7.29 22.04
N LEU A 51 -7.70 -7.40 20.73
CA LEU A 51 -7.20 -6.43 19.77
C LEU A 51 -7.85 -5.05 19.95
N ASN A 52 -9.18 -5.00 20.09
CA ASN A 52 -9.90 -3.74 20.30
C ASN A 52 -9.52 -3.06 21.63
N GLU A 53 -9.32 -3.83 22.71
CA GLU A 53 -8.84 -3.32 24.00
C GLU A 53 -7.45 -2.67 23.90
N SER A 54 -6.62 -3.11 22.95
CA SER A 54 -5.32 -2.51 22.64
C SER A 54 -5.37 -1.33 21.67
N GLY A 55 -6.56 -0.90 21.24
CA GLY A 55 -6.77 0.20 20.30
C GLY A 55 -6.66 -0.19 18.81
N ILE A 56 -6.53 -1.48 18.49
CA ILE A 56 -6.55 -1.97 17.10
C ILE A 56 -8.00 -2.15 16.64
N ARG A 57 -8.36 -1.56 15.50
CA ARG A 57 -9.70 -1.66 14.91
C ARG A 57 -9.91 -3.04 14.30
N ALA A 58 -10.43 -3.97 15.09
CA ALA A 58 -10.66 -5.35 14.70
C ALA A 58 -12.15 -5.69 14.62
N GLU A 59 -12.54 -6.44 13.60
CA GLU A 59 -13.89 -7.00 13.43
C GLU A 59 -13.81 -8.50 13.15
N ALA A 60 -14.92 -9.23 13.33
CA ALA A 60 -15.04 -10.63 12.94
C ALA A 60 -16.16 -10.84 11.91
N ASP A 61 -15.92 -11.73 10.95
CA ASP A 61 -16.91 -12.12 9.94
C ASP A 61 -17.52 -13.49 10.25
N PHE A 62 -18.58 -13.49 11.06
CA PHE A 62 -19.30 -14.69 11.48
C PHE A 62 -20.38 -15.19 10.51
N ARG A 63 -20.50 -14.59 9.31
CA ARG A 63 -21.55 -14.98 8.34
C ARG A 63 -21.37 -16.43 7.91
N ASP A 64 -22.33 -17.29 8.18
CA ASP A 64 -22.27 -18.73 7.91
C ASP A 64 -22.66 -19.09 6.46
N ASN A 65 -23.43 -18.22 5.82
CA ASN A 65 -23.88 -18.35 4.43
C ASN A 65 -22.78 -18.18 3.36
N TYR A 66 -21.57 -17.79 3.76
CA TYR A 66 -20.42 -17.60 2.86
C TYR A 66 -19.26 -18.51 3.23
N SER A 67 -18.64 -19.11 2.21
CA SER A 67 -17.41 -19.88 2.39
C SER A 67 -16.26 -18.98 2.88
N PRO A 68 -15.28 -19.50 3.65
CA PRO A 68 -14.11 -18.73 4.06
C PRO A 68 -13.39 -18.07 2.88
N GLY A 69 -13.22 -18.80 1.76
CA GLY A 69 -12.61 -18.26 0.55
C GLY A 69 -13.35 -17.07 -0.04
N TRP A 70 -14.69 -17.04 0.01
CA TRP A 70 -15.46 -15.87 -0.43
C TRP A 70 -15.20 -14.66 0.48
N LYS A 71 -15.17 -14.89 1.80
CA LYS A 71 -14.87 -13.83 2.77
C LYS A 71 -13.46 -13.27 2.57
N TYR A 72 -12.49 -14.13 2.25
CA TYR A 72 -11.11 -13.72 1.98
C TYR A 72 -11.08 -12.68 0.85
N SER A 73 -11.67 -13.02 -0.30
CA SER A 73 -11.74 -12.12 -1.44
C SER A 73 -12.54 -10.84 -1.14
N HIS A 74 -13.64 -10.94 -0.38
CA HIS A 74 -14.45 -9.78 0.00
C HIS A 74 -13.64 -8.74 0.79
N TRP A 75 -12.87 -9.19 1.77
CA TRP A 75 -12.08 -8.31 2.62
C TRP A 75 -10.76 -7.88 2.00
N GLU A 76 -10.17 -8.72 1.15
CA GLU A 76 -9.01 -8.35 0.31
C GLU A 76 -9.40 -7.23 -0.66
N MET A 77 -10.55 -7.33 -1.32
CA MET A 77 -11.06 -6.29 -2.22
C MET A 77 -11.30 -4.95 -1.50
N LYS A 78 -11.79 -5.01 -0.26
CA LYS A 78 -11.96 -3.83 0.62
C LYS A 78 -10.65 -3.27 1.17
N GLY A 79 -9.55 -4.02 1.04
CA GLY A 79 -8.22 -3.59 1.45
C GLY A 79 -7.98 -3.59 2.95
N VAL A 80 -8.64 -4.48 3.70
CA VAL A 80 -8.31 -4.70 5.12
C VAL A 80 -6.84 -5.14 5.22
N PRO A 81 -5.98 -4.42 5.98
CA PRO A 81 -4.54 -4.67 5.99
C PRO A 81 -4.13 -6.08 6.45
N LEU A 82 -4.83 -6.61 7.45
CA LEU A 82 -4.51 -7.89 8.05
C LEU A 82 -5.76 -8.76 8.18
N ARG A 83 -5.67 -10.01 7.75
CA ARG A 83 -6.68 -11.04 8.01
C ARG A 83 -6.14 -12.03 9.03
N ILE A 84 -6.95 -12.38 10.02
CA ILE A 84 -6.66 -13.47 10.95
C ILE A 84 -7.62 -14.61 10.67
N GLU A 85 -7.09 -15.80 10.54
CA GLU A 85 -7.81 -17.05 10.30
C GLU A 85 -7.68 -17.93 11.55
N ILE A 86 -8.79 -18.49 12.02
CA ILE A 86 -8.80 -19.43 13.15
C ILE A 86 -9.55 -20.68 12.70
N GLY A 87 -8.79 -21.74 12.44
CA GLY A 87 -9.31 -23.08 12.13
C GLY A 87 -9.08 -24.07 13.28
N PRO A 88 -9.51 -25.33 13.12
CA PRO A 88 -9.36 -26.36 14.16
C PRO A 88 -7.90 -26.60 14.57
N LYS A 89 -6.98 -26.54 13.60
CA LYS A 89 -5.54 -26.70 13.83
C LYS A 89 -4.98 -25.57 14.69
N ASP A 90 -5.34 -24.33 14.37
CA ASP A 90 -4.85 -23.15 15.06
C ASP A 90 -5.44 -23.08 16.47
N TYR A 91 -6.72 -23.42 16.62
CA TYR A 91 -7.39 -23.57 17.91
C TYR A 91 -6.73 -24.64 18.80
N ALA A 92 -6.44 -25.83 18.26
CA ALA A 92 -5.78 -26.91 19.01
C ALA A 92 -4.36 -26.53 19.46
N ASN A 93 -3.67 -25.69 18.69
CA ASN A 93 -2.32 -25.22 18.98
C ASN A 93 -2.27 -23.89 19.75
N ASN A 94 -3.43 -23.35 20.16
CA ASN A 94 -3.54 -22.03 20.81
C ASN A 94 -2.81 -20.90 20.07
N GLN A 95 -3.00 -20.86 18.75
CA GLN A 95 -2.41 -19.87 17.85
C GLN A 95 -3.46 -19.35 16.86
N VAL A 96 -3.10 -18.32 16.11
CA VAL A 96 -3.90 -17.79 15.00
C VAL A 96 -3.04 -17.64 13.75
N ARG A 97 -3.66 -17.69 12.58
CA ARG A 97 -2.96 -17.47 11.31
C ARG A 97 -3.23 -16.06 10.79
N ALA A 98 -2.22 -15.20 10.79
CA ALA A 98 -2.28 -13.86 10.23
C ALA A 98 -1.81 -13.85 8.77
N VAL A 99 -2.56 -13.18 7.90
CA VAL A 99 -2.27 -13.01 6.47
C VAL A 99 -2.30 -11.54 6.12
N ARG A 100 -1.19 -11.07 5.54
CA ARG A 100 -1.01 -9.67 5.12
C ARG A 100 -1.67 -9.39 3.78
N ARG A 101 -2.27 -8.21 3.64
CA ARG A 101 -2.92 -7.79 2.38
C ARG A 101 -1.93 -7.32 1.32
N ASP A 102 -0.86 -6.64 1.72
CA ASP A 102 0.11 -6.01 0.81
C ASP A 102 0.94 -7.03 0.04
N ASN A 103 1.34 -8.14 0.69
CA ASN A 103 2.23 -9.13 0.09
C ASN A 103 1.75 -10.59 0.21
N SER A 104 0.57 -10.84 0.80
CA SER A 104 0.02 -12.19 1.04
C SER A 104 0.88 -13.10 1.93
N ALA A 105 1.85 -12.55 2.67
CA ALA A 105 2.66 -13.32 3.61
C ALA A 105 1.81 -13.83 4.78
N LYS A 106 2.15 -15.04 5.24
CA LYS A 106 1.40 -15.77 6.28
C LYS A 106 2.28 -15.99 7.50
N HIS A 107 1.71 -15.75 8.67
CA HIS A 107 2.39 -15.88 9.95
C HIS A 107 1.48 -16.63 10.92
N ASP A 108 2.02 -17.64 11.59
CA ASP A 108 1.34 -18.29 12.71
C ASP A 108 1.77 -17.55 13.99
N ILE A 109 0.80 -17.03 14.74
CA ILE A 109 1.00 -16.17 15.93
C ILE A 109 0.43 -16.89 17.15
N PRO A 110 1.23 -17.18 18.17
CA PRO A 110 0.73 -17.68 19.45
C PRO A 110 -0.26 -16.69 20.08
N MET A 111 -1.32 -17.18 20.71
CA MET A 111 -2.34 -16.31 21.32
C MET A 111 -1.76 -15.41 22.42
N ALA A 112 -0.68 -15.85 23.08
CA ALA A 112 0.04 -15.08 24.10
C ALA A 112 0.68 -13.79 23.54
N ASP A 113 1.15 -13.81 22.30
CA ASP A 113 1.86 -12.70 21.66
C ASP A 113 0.96 -11.92 20.70
N LEU A 114 -0.35 -12.21 20.69
CA LEU A 114 -1.28 -11.76 19.66
C LEU A 114 -1.24 -10.24 19.46
N VAL A 115 -1.38 -9.49 20.55
CA VAL A 115 -1.51 -8.02 20.50
C VAL A 115 -0.20 -7.39 20.01
N GLU A 116 0.93 -7.75 20.62
CA GLU A 116 2.24 -7.21 20.26
C GLU A 116 2.59 -7.49 18.80
N ARG A 117 2.47 -8.75 18.36
CA ARG A 117 2.79 -9.10 16.97
C ARG A 117 1.86 -8.44 15.96
N VAL A 118 0.58 -8.31 16.27
CA VAL A 118 -0.36 -7.63 15.35
C VAL A 118 -0.04 -6.13 15.25
N GLN A 119 0.33 -5.48 16.36
CA GLN A 119 0.75 -4.07 16.34
C GLN A 119 2.01 -3.89 15.47
N ASP A 120 3.02 -4.73 15.65
CA ASP A 120 4.25 -4.71 14.86
C ASP A 120 3.98 -4.95 13.38
N MET A 121 3.13 -5.93 13.05
CA MET A 121 2.75 -6.20 11.67
C MET A 121 2.03 -5.02 11.02
N LEU A 122 1.14 -4.32 11.73
CA LEU A 122 0.48 -3.14 11.21
C LEU A 122 1.47 -1.98 10.98
N ASN A 123 2.46 -1.81 11.85
CA ASN A 123 3.52 -0.82 11.65
C ASN A 123 4.41 -1.18 10.44
N ASP A 124 4.77 -2.45 10.31
CA ASP A 124 5.58 -2.93 9.19
C ASP A 124 4.84 -2.84 7.85
N ILE A 125 3.54 -3.17 7.79
CA ILE A 125 2.72 -2.95 6.59
C ILE A 125 2.72 -1.47 6.21
N GLN A 126 2.56 -0.57 7.18
CA GLN A 126 2.56 0.87 6.92
C GLN A 126 3.89 1.35 6.33
N GLN A 127 5.01 0.86 6.87
CA GLN A 127 6.35 1.23 6.41
C GLN A 127 6.66 0.62 5.04
N SER A 128 6.38 -0.67 4.85
CA SER A 128 6.51 -1.40 3.58
C SER A 128 5.78 -0.69 2.44
N LEU A 129 4.52 -0.29 2.66
CA LEU A 129 3.74 0.44 1.65
C LEU A 129 4.39 1.79 1.27
N PHE A 130 4.94 2.51 2.25
CA PHE A 130 5.64 3.75 2.00
C PHE A 130 6.94 3.53 1.22
N ASP A 131 7.76 2.56 1.63
CA ASP A 131 9.06 2.30 1.01
C ASP A 131 8.91 1.83 -0.44
N VAL A 132 7.96 0.94 -0.72
CA VAL A 132 7.64 0.51 -2.09
C VAL A 132 7.16 1.69 -2.94
N ALA A 133 6.28 2.55 -2.40
CA ALA A 133 5.80 3.72 -3.12
C ALA A 133 6.92 4.74 -3.38
N LYS A 134 7.80 4.97 -2.39
CA LYS A 134 8.96 5.85 -2.51
C LYS A 134 9.94 5.35 -3.57
N GLN A 135 10.29 4.07 -3.54
CA GLN A 135 11.16 3.45 -4.54
C GLN A 135 10.58 3.57 -5.96
N LYS A 136 9.28 3.31 -6.13
CA LYS A 136 8.60 3.49 -7.43
C LYS A 136 8.65 4.94 -7.90
N ARG A 137 8.36 5.89 -7.00
CA ARG A 137 8.45 7.33 -7.29
C ARG A 137 9.85 7.71 -7.74
N ASP A 138 10.87 7.29 -6.99
CA ASP A 138 12.27 7.66 -7.23
C ASP A 138 12.77 7.05 -8.55
N ALA A 139 12.37 5.80 -8.87
CA ALA A 139 12.67 5.16 -10.14
C ALA A 139 11.95 5.82 -11.35
N CYS A 140 10.83 6.52 -11.10
CA CYS A 140 10.11 7.30 -12.09
C CYS A 140 10.68 8.71 -12.29
N ILE A 141 11.63 9.18 -11.47
CA ILE A 141 12.29 10.48 -11.67
C ILE A 141 13.55 10.28 -12.52
N LYS A 142 13.65 11.02 -13.63
CA LYS A 142 14.83 11.05 -14.48
C LYS A 142 15.45 12.45 -14.45
N VAL A 143 16.70 12.52 -14.03
CA VAL A 143 17.51 13.74 -14.18
C VAL A 143 17.97 13.84 -15.63
N VAL A 144 17.76 15.00 -16.25
CA VAL A 144 18.13 15.28 -17.65
C VAL A 144 18.82 16.62 -17.75
N HIS A 145 19.69 16.75 -18.76
CA HIS A 145 20.41 18.00 -19.02
C HIS A 145 20.24 18.49 -20.47
N THR A 146 19.63 17.71 -21.35
CA THR A 146 19.35 18.12 -22.73
C THR A 146 17.89 17.90 -23.12
N TRP A 147 17.47 18.57 -24.20
CA TRP A 147 16.12 18.44 -24.73
C TRP A 147 15.82 17.02 -25.26
N GLU A 148 16.82 16.35 -25.84
CA GLU A 148 16.66 14.97 -26.33
C GLU A 148 16.34 14.00 -25.19
N GLU A 149 17.09 14.08 -24.10
CA GLU A 149 16.86 13.29 -22.89
C GLU A 149 15.49 13.59 -22.26
N PHE A 150 15.07 14.87 -22.32
CA PHE A 150 13.75 15.29 -21.86
C PHE A 150 12.63 14.59 -22.65
N VAL A 151 12.70 14.61 -23.98
CA VAL A 151 11.67 13.99 -24.85
C VAL A 151 11.65 12.46 -24.67
N GLU A 152 12.82 11.83 -24.53
CA GLU A 152 12.92 10.39 -24.27
C GLU A 152 12.27 10.02 -22.93
N ALA A 153 12.60 10.75 -21.85
CA ALA A 153 12.04 10.51 -20.52
C ALA A 153 10.52 10.72 -20.48
N LEU A 154 10.01 11.74 -21.19
CA LEU A 154 8.58 11.97 -21.34
C LEU A 154 7.89 10.79 -22.05
N GLY A 155 8.52 10.26 -23.12
CA GLY A 155 8.06 9.06 -23.82
C GLY A 155 7.99 7.81 -22.95
N GLN A 156 8.86 7.70 -21.95
CA GLN A 156 8.87 6.63 -20.97
C GLN A 156 7.87 6.83 -19.82
N LYS A 157 7.04 7.88 -19.86
CA LYS A 157 6.09 8.26 -18.80
C LYS A 157 6.78 8.51 -17.44
N LYS A 158 7.97 9.09 -17.47
CA LYS A 158 8.73 9.47 -16.27
C LYS A 158 8.50 10.93 -15.89
N MET A 159 8.71 11.24 -14.63
CA MET A 159 8.87 12.61 -14.15
C MET A 159 10.29 13.06 -14.47
N ILE A 160 10.44 14.33 -14.84
CA ILE A 160 11.69 14.88 -15.31
C ILE A 160 12.18 15.92 -14.31
N LEU A 161 13.44 15.81 -13.91
CA LEU A 161 14.17 16.82 -13.14
C LEU A 161 15.25 17.42 -14.06
N ALA A 162 15.16 18.72 -14.31
CA ALA A 162 15.98 19.41 -15.29
C ALA A 162 16.43 20.76 -14.73
N PRO A 163 17.62 21.27 -15.12
CA PRO A 163 17.97 22.67 -14.96
C PRO A 163 16.91 23.56 -15.63
N TRP A 164 16.34 24.47 -14.85
CA TRP A 164 15.22 25.30 -15.27
C TRP A 164 15.48 26.76 -14.92
N CYS A 165 15.19 27.66 -15.86
CA CYS A 165 15.47 29.09 -15.77
C CYS A 165 14.31 29.92 -15.18
N ASP A 166 13.20 29.28 -14.82
CA ASP A 166 12.00 29.91 -14.24
C ASP A 166 11.36 31.02 -15.11
N GLU A 167 11.61 31.01 -16.42
CA GLU A 167 11.01 31.95 -17.37
C GLU A 167 9.67 31.45 -17.94
N GLU A 168 8.63 32.28 -17.88
CA GLU A 168 7.29 31.93 -18.38
C GLU A 168 7.28 31.63 -19.89
N ALA A 169 8.13 32.31 -20.66
CA ALA A 169 8.27 32.08 -22.10
C ALA A 169 8.76 30.66 -22.39
N VAL A 170 9.73 30.19 -21.60
CA VAL A 170 10.30 28.84 -21.70
C VAL A 170 9.27 27.79 -21.31
N GLU A 171 8.47 28.02 -20.26
CA GLU A 171 7.39 27.09 -19.90
C GLU A 171 6.33 26.97 -21.02
N LYS A 172 5.99 28.08 -21.68
CA LYS A 172 5.06 28.08 -22.82
C LYS A 172 5.63 27.34 -24.03
N ASP A 173 6.91 27.52 -24.32
CA ASP A 173 7.58 26.82 -25.42
C ASP A 173 7.62 25.30 -25.18
N VAL A 174 8.04 24.87 -23.98
CA VAL A 174 8.06 23.45 -23.60
C VAL A 174 6.67 22.83 -23.67
N LYS A 175 5.63 23.53 -23.17
CA LYS A 175 4.24 23.09 -23.31
C LYS A 175 3.82 22.94 -24.77
N ALA A 176 4.22 23.86 -25.64
CA ALA A 176 3.88 23.82 -27.06
C ALA A 176 4.59 22.67 -27.79
N ARG A 177 5.91 22.51 -27.57
CA ARG A 177 6.75 21.48 -28.20
C ARG A 177 6.39 20.06 -27.77
N THR A 178 5.88 19.89 -26.55
CA THR A 178 5.48 18.58 -26.01
C THR A 178 4.00 18.27 -26.28
N LYS A 179 3.21 19.25 -26.74
CA LYS A 179 1.78 19.07 -26.99
C LYS A 179 1.55 18.06 -28.11
N GLY A 180 0.97 16.92 -27.77
CA GLY A 180 0.60 15.86 -28.69
C GLY A 180 -0.12 14.73 -27.98
N ASP A 181 0.01 13.51 -28.51
CA ASP A 181 -0.66 12.32 -27.96
C ASP A 181 -0.23 11.98 -26.51
N MET A 182 0.93 12.48 -26.08
CA MET A 182 1.46 12.28 -24.72
C MET A 182 1.02 13.36 -23.71
N GLY A 183 0.21 14.34 -24.15
CA GLY A 183 -0.15 15.51 -23.36
C GLY A 183 0.97 16.57 -23.33
N ALA A 184 0.69 17.74 -22.76
CA ALA A 184 1.68 18.82 -22.64
C ALA A 184 2.41 18.74 -21.30
N ALA A 185 3.74 18.70 -21.34
CA ALA A 185 4.57 18.78 -20.14
C ALA A 185 4.47 20.17 -19.50
N LYS A 186 4.51 20.24 -18.18
CA LYS A 186 4.48 21.48 -17.42
C LYS A 186 5.37 21.36 -16.18
N SER A 187 5.79 22.49 -15.64
CA SER A 187 6.43 22.54 -14.34
C SER A 187 5.48 21.98 -13.27
N LEU A 188 6.03 21.17 -12.36
CA LEU A 188 5.28 20.62 -11.22
C LEU A 188 5.60 21.41 -9.95
N CYS A 189 6.90 21.51 -9.63
CA CYS A 189 7.44 22.31 -8.55
C CYS A 189 8.97 22.41 -8.72
N SER A 190 9.58 23.38 -8.05
CA SER A 190 11.02 23.44 -7.81
C SER A 190 11.30 22.73 -6.49
N PRO A 191 11.92 21.52 -6.48
CA PRO A 191 12.10 20.77 -5.25
C PRO A 191 13.03 21.50 -4.28
N PHE A 192 12.79 21.37 -2.97
CA PHE A 192 13.68 21.97 -1.96
C PHE A 192 15.04 21.27 -1.91
N ASP A 193 15.04 19.93 -2.00
CA ASP A 193 16.25 19.14 -2.11
C ASP A 193 16.72 19.14 -3.58
N GLN A 194 17.72 19.95 -3.88
CA GLN A 194 18.29 20.12 -5.21
C GLN A 194 19.55 19.24 -5.37
N PRO A 195 19.71 18.52 -6.50
CA PRO A 195 20.98 17.87 -6.82
C PRO A 195 22.06 18.93 -7.07
N GLU A 196 23.34 18.58 -6.86
CA GLU A 196 24.44 19.48 -7.19
C GLU A 196 24.42 19.82 -8.68
N LEU A 197 24.35 21.12 -8.96
CA LEU A 197 24.44 21.63 -10.32
C LEU A 197 25.93 21.71 -10.69
N SER A 198 26.31 21.11 -11.81
CA SER A 198 27.69 21.18 -12.30
C SER A 198 28.07 22.63 -12.61
N GLU A 199 29.13 23.13 -11.96
CA GLU A 199 29.62 24.50 -12.16
C GLU A 199 30.01 24.74 -13.64
N GLY A 200 29.31 25.66 -14.30
CA GLY A 200 29.79 26.33 -15.51
C GLY A 200 29.16 25.97 -16.86
N LYS A 201 28.20 25.03 -16.96
CA LYS A 201 27.52 24.70 -18.24
C LYS A 201 26.11 24.12 -18.04
N GLN A 202 25.21 24.86 -17.42
CA GLN A 202 23.80 24.46 -17.41
C GLN A 202 22.97 25.51 -18.12
N GLU A 203 22.82 25.31 -19.42
CA GLU A 203 21.81 26.00 -20.20
C GLU A 203 20.43 25.45 -19.81
N CYS A 204 19.41 26.31 -19.85
CA CYS A 204 18.03 25.89 -19.65
C CYS A 204 17.71 24.80 -20.67
N VAL A 205 17.01 23.73 -20.27
CA VAL A 205 16.78 22.55 -21.14
C VAL A 205 15.96 22.85 -22.41
N SER A 206 15.44 24.07 -22.58
CA SER A 206 14.65 24.53 -23.73
C SER A 206 15.47 25.08 -24.89
#